data_AF-A0A815SB13-F1
#
_entry.id   AF-A0A815SB13-F1
#
_cell.length_a   1.000
_cell.length_b   1.000
_cell.length_c   1.000
_cell.angle_alpha   90.00
_cell.angle_beta   90.00
_cell.angle_gamma   90.00
#
_symmetry.space_group_name_H-M   'P 1'
#
loop_
_entity.id
_entity.type
_entity.pdbx_description
1 polymer ?
#
loop_
_entity_poly.entity_id
_entity_poly.type
_entity_poly.pdbx_seq_one_letter_code
_entity_poly.pdbx_strand_id
1 'polypeptide(L)' 'MNSLAKVFDNVPDCVGYLIMNEDGSIEHSHGDLQNNENTANLIYKMFEIPRAQLVEQLRVHLTRVRQRIQES' A
#
# COMPACT_ATOMS: atom_id res chain seq x y z
N MET A 1 13.70 12.19 15.68
CA MET A 1 13.08 12.73 14.44
C MET A 1 13.11 11.64 13.39
N ASN A 2 11.95 11.26 12.84
CA ASN A 2 11.80 10.12 11.94
C ASN A 2 12.55 10.39 10.61
N SER A 3 13.39 9.45 10.18
CA SER A 3 14.34 9.68 9.07
C SER A 3 13.66 9.80 7.71
N LEU A 4 12.47 9.21 7.55
CA LEU A 4 11.73 9.20 6.29
C LEU A 4 11.03 10.53 6.00
N ALA A 5 10.58 11.25 7.02
CA ALA A 5 9.96 12.57 6.85
C ALA A 5 10.92 13.58 6.19
N LYS A 6 12.22 13.53 6.55
CA LYS A 6 13.26 14.40 5.98
C LYS A 6 13.51 14.19 4.48
N VAL A 7 13.09 13.06 3.92
CA VAL A 7 13.21 12.80 2.48
C VAL A 7 12.32 13.78 1.70
N PHE A 8 11.14 14.09 2.25
CA PHE A 8 10.17 14.97 1.58
C PHE A 8 10.58 16.44 1.57
N ASP A 9 11.41 16.88 2.52
CA ASP A 9 11.96 18.24 2.55
C ASP A 9 12.82 18.56 1.31
N ASN A 10 13.35 17.53 0.64
CA ASN A 10 14.21 17.67 -0.54
C ASN A 10 13.47 17.44 -1.86
N VAL A 11 12.16 17.19 -1.83
CA VAL A 11 11.35 16.97 -3.03
C VAL A 11 10.91 18.35 -3.57
N PRO A 12 11.37 18.78 -4.77
CA PRO A 12 10.94 20.04 -5.36
C PRO A 12 9.42 20.07 -5.55
N ASP A 13 8.81 21.23 -5.29
CA ASP A 13 7.36 21.46 -5.42
C ASP A 13 6.49 20.49 -4.60
N CYS A 14 7.04 19.90 -3.53
CA CYS A 14 6.27 19.08 -2.59
C CYS A 14 5.29 19.95 -1.80
N VAL A 15 3.99 19.76 -2.03
CA VAL A 15 2.91 20.46 -1.33
C VAL A 15 2.39 19.71 -0.10
N GLY A 16 2.80 18.45 0.09
CA GLY A 16 2.40 17.62 1.22
C GLY A 16 2.79 16.15 1.03
N TYR A 17 2.77 15.38 2.12
CA TYR A 17 3.07 13.95 2.09
C TYR A 17 2.26 13.15 3.10
N LEU A 18 2.15 11.84 2.86
CA LEU A 18 1.64 10.84 3.78
C LEU A 18 2.67 9.73 3.94
N ILE A 19 3.00 9.38 5.18
CA ILE A 19 3.72 8.17 5.55
C ILE A 19 2.70 7.30 6.28
N MET A 20 2.45 6.11 5.76
CA MET A 20 1.44 5.20 6.26
C MET A 20 2.05 3.86 6.64
N ASN A 21 1.50 3.24 7.69
CA ASN A 21 1.78 1.86 8.02
C ASN A 21 1.13 0.90 7.01
N GLU A 22 1.54 -0.37 7.05
CA GLU A 22 0.99 -1.42 6.17
C GLU A 22 -0.50 -1.69 6.36
N ASP A 23 -1.08 -1.25 7.48
CA ASP A 23 -2.51 -1.33 7.80
C ASP A 23 -3.32 -0.11 7.32
N GLY A 24 -2.65 0.86 6.67
CA GLY A 24 -3.26 2.08 6.15
C GLY A 24 -3.38 3.23 7.17
N SER A 25 -2.93 3.05 8.41
CA SER A 25 -2.90 4.14 9.39
C SER A 25 -1.81 5.17 9.07
N ILE A 26 -2.09 6.45 9.34
CA ILE A 26 -1.14 7.55 9.13
C ILE A 26 -0.10 7.54 10.26
N GLU A 27 1.17 7.35 9.92
CA GLU A 27 2.30 7.51 10.85
C GLU A 27 2.77 8.97 10.87
N HIS A 28 2.91 9.59 9.70
CA HIS A 28 3.25 11.00 9.55
C HIS A 28 2.54 11.64 8.35
N SER A 29 2.26 12.93 8.46
CA SER A 29 1.67 13.71 7.37
C SER A 29 2.10 15.17 7.44
N HIS A 30 2.08 15.85 6.30
CA HIS A 30 2.41 17.27 6.20
C HIS A 30 1.72 17.94 5.01
N GLY A 31 1.68 19.28 5.03
CA GLY A 31 1.16 20.12 3.96
C GLY A 31 -0.33 19.85 3.69
N ASP A 32 -0.72 19.82 2.43
CA ASP A 32 -2.10 19.62 1.99
C ASP A 32 -2.72 18.28 2.42
N LEU A 33 -1.89 17.33 2.87
CA LEU A 33 -2.29 16.00 3.31
C LEU A 33 -2.24 15.83 4.84
N GLN A 34 -1.99 16.91 5.61
CA GLN A 34 -1.89 16.83 7.05
C GLN A 34 -3.16 16.24 7.69
N ASN A 35 -3.01 15.08 8.35
CA ASN A 35 -4.07 14.29 9.00
C ASN A 35 -5.28 13.99 8.10
N ASN A 36 -5.08 13.92 6.77
CA ASN A 36 -6.15 13.65 5.83
C ASN A 36 -6.43 12.14 5.73
N GLU A 37 -7.18 11.62 6.70
CA GLU A 37 -7.56 10.20 6.78
C GLU A 37 -8.36 9.71 5.57
N ASN A 38 -9.20 10.59 5.00
CA ASN A 38 -10.00 10.25 3.82
C ASN A 38 -9.10 9.94 2.62
N THR A 39 -8.12 10.80 2.35
CA THR A 39 -7.13 10.58 1.29
C THR A 39 -6.25 9.38 1.58
N ALA A 40 -5.79 9.21 2.83
CA ALA A 40 -4.99 8.06 3.22
C ALA A 40 -5.72 6.73 2.98
N ASN A 41 -6.99 6.64 3.41
CA ASN A 41 -7.83 5.46 3.21
C ASN A 41 -8.09 5.18 1.72
N LEU A 42 -8.31 6.22 0.91
CA LEU A 42 -8.48 6.06 -0.53
C LEU A 42 -7.22 5.48 -1.18
N ILE A 43 -6.05 6.07 -0.90
CA ILE A 43 -4.76 5.61 -1.41
C ILE A 43 -4.49 4.18 -0.94
N TYR A 44 -4.71 3.87 0.34
CA TYR A 44 -4.54 2.52 0.87
C TYR A 44 -5.38 1.48 0.10
N LYS A 45 -6.66 1.77 -0.14
CA LYS A 45 -7.55 0.89 -0.91
C LYS A 45 -7.10 0.69 -2.36
N MET A 46 -6.49 1.71 -2.98
CA MET A 46 -5.93 1.59 -4.34
C MET A 46 -4.82 0.54 -4.42
N PHE A 47 -4.09 0.29 -3.34
CA PHE A 47 -3.05 -0.76 -3.26
C PHE A 47 -3.58 -2.09 -2.71
N GLU A 48 -4.46 -2.03 -1.71
CA GLU A 48 -4.98 -3.21 -1.03
C GLU A 48 -5.80 -4.11 -1.97
N ILE A 49 -6.66 -3.52 -2.81
CA ILE A 49 -7.54 -4.28 -3.71
C ILE A 49 -6.73 -5.09 -4.73
N PRO A 50 -5.80 -4.50 -5.52
CA PRO A 50 -4.96 -5.27 -6.43
C PRO A 50 -4.10 -6.33 -5.72
N ARG A 51 -3.58 -6.02 -4.53
CA ARG A 51 -2.82 -6.98 -3.72
C ARG A 51 -3.67 -8.20 -3.38
N ALA A 52 -4.89 -7.99 -2.88
CA ALA A 52 -5.82 -9.07 -2.54
C ALA A 52 -6.18 -9.91 -3.77
N GLN A 53 -6.42 -9.26 -4.92
CA GLN A 53 -6.68 -9.95 -6.18
C GLN A 53 -5.50 -10.82 -6.63
N LEU A 54 -4.27 -10.31 -6.53
CA LEU A 54 -3.07 -11.07 -6.89
C LEU A 54 -2.88 -12.30 -6.00
N VAL A 55 -3.11 -12.16 -4.69
CA VAL A 55 -3.03 -13.28 -3.74
C VAL A 55 -4.04 -14.37 -4.12
N GLU A 56 -5.26 -13.99 -4.47
CA GLU A 56 -6.27 -14.97 -4.85
C GLU A 56 -5.97 -15.63 -6.20
N GLN A 57 -5.47 -14.87 -7.18
CA GLN A 57 -4.99 -15.43 -8.45
C GLN A 57 -3.88 -16.47 -8.22
N LEU A 58 -2.93 -16.18 -7.34
CA LEU A 58 -1.85 -17.11 -7.02
C LEU A 58 -2.38 -18.37 -6.32
N ARG A 59 -3.30 -18.21 -5.36
CA ARG A 59 -3.97 -19.32 -4.68
C ARG A 59 -4.67 -20.26 -5.67
N VAL A 60 -5.45 -19.70 -6.59
CA VAL A 60 -6.14 -20.46 -7.64
C VAL A 60 -5.14 -21.19 -8.53
N HIS A 61 -4.07 -20.51 -8.95
CA HIS A 61 -3.03 -21.11 -9.80
C HIS A 61 -2.36 -22.32 -9.11
N LEU A 62 -1.94 -22.16 -7.85
CA LEU A 62 -1.30 -23.23 -7.08
C LEU A 62 -2.22 -24.42 -6.86
N THR A 63 -3.52 -24.19 -6.66
CA THR A 63 -4.52 -25.25 -6.52
C THR A 63 -4.60 -26.09 -7.80
N ARG A 64 -4.63 -25.44 -8.97
CA ARG A 64 -4.64 -26.13 -10.27
C ARG A 64 -3.33 -26.89 -10.55
N VAL A 65 -2.19 -26.34 -10.14
CA VAL A 65 -0.89 -27.05 -10.24
C VAL A 65 -0.92 -28.32 -9.40
N ARG A 66 -1.43 -28.25 -8.16
CA ARG A 66 -1.52 -29.41 -7.27
C ARG A 66 -2.41 -30.52 -7.83
N GLN A 67 -3.56 -30.19 -8.41
CA GLN A 67 -4.46 -31.19 -9.01
C GLN A 67 -3.78 -31.94 -10.16
N ARG A 68 -3.09 -31.22 -11.07
CA ARG A 68 -2.36 -31.85 -12.19
C ARG A 68 -1.27 -32.83 -11.72
N ILE A 69 -0.61 -32.53 -10.60
CA ILE A 69 0.39 -33.44 -10.01
C ILE A 69 -0.27 -34.71 -9.45
N GLN A 70 -1.46 -34.61 -8.88
CA GLN A 70 -2.18 -35.77 -8.31
C GLN A 70 -2.80 -36.67 -9.39
N GLU A 71 -3.05 -36.13 -10.58
CA GLU A 71 -3.59 -36.85 -11.74
C GLU A 71 -2.50 -37.49 -12.62
N SER A 72 -1.22 -37.25 -12.31
CA SER A 72 -0.04 -37.84 -13.00
C SER A 72 0.54 -39.01 -12.20
#